data_AF-A0A2T5IMR1-F1
#
_entry.id   AF-A0A2T5IMR1-F1
#
_cell.length_a   1.000
_cell.length_b   1.000
_cell.length_c   1.000
_cell.angle_alpha   90.00
_cell.angle_beta   90.00
_cell.angle_gamma   90.00
#
_symmetry.space_group_name_H-M   'P 1'
#
loop_
_entity.id
_entity.type
_entity.pdbx_description
1 polymer ?
#
loop_
_entity_poly.entity_id
_entity_poly.type
_entity_poly.pdbx_seq_one_letter_code
_entity_poly.pdbx_strand_id
1 'polypeptide(L)'
;MDNSFLSSIFDLYHTVKFYQCFRKNKFDKAYLDSLYIKRNEVLSWCKNVIYLDPPPCWVLKTISSNDDITAEVEDTDDENNGWYDKITKRRRQRIVCIELAKQLWEQYPGISYEEMHRHPTMEQLGYSSTFSFKSFKNLVRSVASEPAQLPGAPAKTKE
;
A
#
# COMPACT_ATOMS: atom_id res chain seq x y z
N MET A 1 11.28 -43.36 -39.69
CA MET A 1 12.40 -43.12 -38.75
C MET A 1 11.83 -42.23 -37.67
N ASP A 2 11.69 -42.80 -36.47
CA ASP A 2 10.71 -42.32 -35.51
C ASP A 2 11.29 -41.15 -34.72
N ASN A 3 10.58 -40.02 -34.73
CA ASN A 3 10.97 -38.78 -34.06
C ASN A 3 11.30 -38.97 -32.56
N SER A 4 10.79 -40.04 -31.94
CA SER A 4 11.08 -40.41 -30.55
C SER A 4 12.52 -40.91 -30.32
N PHE A 5 13.13 -41.59 -31.29
CA PHE A 5 14.53 -42.01 -31.19
C PHE A 5 15.49 -40.83 -31.36
N LEU A 6 15.16 -39.88 -32.23
CA LEU A 6 15.95 -38.66 -32.40
C LEU A 6 15.85 -37.75 -31.17
N SER A 7 14.66 -37.64 -30.56
CA SER A 7 14.48 -36.92 -29.29
C SER A 7 15.30 -37.54 -28.16
N SER A 8 15.26 -38.87 -28.01
CA SER A 8 15.98 -39.53 -26.91
C SER A 8 17.50 -39.42 -27.03
N ILE A 9 18.05 -39.47 -28.24
CA ILE A 9 19.49 -39.24 -28.49
C ILE A 9 19.88 -37.80 -28.13
N PHE A 10 19.03 -36.83 -28.51
CA PHE A 10 19.24 -35.42 -28.22
C PHE A 10 19.18 -35.14 -26.71
N ASP A 11 18.20 -35.71 -26.01
CA ASP A 11 18.04 -35.59 -24.56
C ASP A 11 19.20 -36.23 -23.79
N LEU A 12 19.70 -37.37 -24.27
CA LEU A 12 20.85 -38.05 -23.65
C LEU A 12 22.14 -37.22 -23.84
N TYR A 13 22.35 -36.64 -25.02
CA TYR A 13 23.46 -35.71 -25.26
C TYR A 13 23.41 -34.49 -24.33
N HIS A 14 22.22 -33.89 -24.15
CA HIS A 14 22.04 -32.77 -23.24
C HIS A 14 22.26 -33.15 -21.78
N THR A 15 21.78 -34.32 -21.37
CA THR A 15 21.93 -34.84 -20.01
C THR A 15 23.42 -35.07 -19.67
N VAL A 16 24.17 -35.67 -20.59
CA VAL A 16 25.63 -35.86 -20.43
C VAL A 16 26.36 -34.52 -20.34
N LYS A 17 26.05 -33.56 -21.23
CA LYS A 17 26.67 -32.23 -21.19
C LYS A 17 26.32 -31.48 -19.90
N PHE A 18 25.08 -31.55 -19.44
CA PHE A 18 24.65 -30.92 -18.19
C PHE A 18 25.39 -31.50 -16.98
N TYR A 19 25.53 -32.83 -16.90
CA TYR A 19 26.29 -33.49 -15.84
C TYR A 19 27.78 -33.10 -15.85
N GLN A 20 28.38 -32.94 -17.03
CA GLN A 20 29.75 -32.44 -17.17
C GLN A 20 29.89 -30.97 -16.74
N CYS A 21 28.92 -30.11 -17.07
CA CYS A 21 28.89 -28.71 -16.61
C CYS A 21 28.77 -28.64 -15.09
N PHE A 22 27.91 -29.45 -14.47
CA PHE A 22 27.73 -29.51 -13.02
C PHE A 22 29.01 -29.96 -12.31
N ARG A 23 29.68 -31.02 -12.80
CA ARG A 23 30.95 -31.49 -12.24
C ARG A 23 32.11 -30.50 -12.38
N LYS A 24 32.13 -29.70 -13.44
CA LYS A 24 33.23 -28.75 -13.74
C LYS A 24 32.93 -27.31 -13.34
N ASN A 25 31.72 -27.03 -12.86
CA ASN A 25 31.19 -25.71 -12.51
C ASN A 25 31.47 -24.61 -13.57
N LYS A 26 31.39 -24.99 -14.85
CA LYS A 26 31.58 -24.09 -15.99
C LYS A 26 30.34 -24.17 -16.87
N PHE A 27 29.65 -23.04 -16.99
CA PHE A 27 28.41 -22.93 -17.75
C PHE A 27 28.65 -22.09 -19.01
N ASP A 28 28.34 -22.67 -20.17
CA ASP A 28 28.26 -21.92 -21.41
C ASP A 28 26.85 -21.32 -21.52
N LYS A 29 26.77 -19.99 -21.33
CA LYS A 29 25.52 -19.23 -21.34
C LYS A 29 24.81 -19.32 -22.69
N ALA A 30 25.55 -19.23 -23.80
CA ALA A 30 24.95 -19.26 -25.13
C ALA A 30 24.31 -20.62 -25.43
N TYR A 31 24.95 -21.71 -24.96
CA TYR A 31 24.39 -23.04 -25.06
C TYR A 31 23.15 -23.24 -24.18
N LEU A 32 23.14 -22.72 -22.94
CA LEU A 32 21.97 -22.77 -22.06
C LEU A 32 20.78 -21.98 -22.61
N ASP A 33 21.04 -20.79 -23.16
CA ASP A 33 20.01 -19.96 -23.80
C ASP A 33 19.41 -20.69 -25.02
N SER A 34 20.22 -21.43 -25.78
CA SER A 34 19.75 -22.25 -26.91
C SER A 34 18.82 -23.41 -26.49
N LEU A 35 18.99 -23.93 -25.27
CA LEU A 35 18.14 -24.97 -24.69
C LEU A 35 16.79 -24.41 -24.22
N TYR A 36 16.75 -23.16 -23.77
CA TYR A 36 15.54 -22.52 -23.25
C TYR A 36 14.49 -22.20 -24.33
N ILE A 37 14.94 -22.00 -25.57
CA ILE A 37 14.08 -21.56 -26.70
C ILE A 37 13.23 -22.70 -27.30
N LYS A 38 13.51 -23.98 -27.00
CA LYS A 38 12.92 -25.13 -27.71
C LYS A 38 12.07 -26.11 -26.91
N ARG A 39 11.61 -25.76 -25.71
CA ARG A 39 10.67 -26.64 -24.98
C ARG A 39 9.22 -26.23 -25.27
N ASN A 40 8.66 -26.79 -26.34
CA ASN A 40 7.23 -26.73 -26.65
C ASN A 40 6.36 -27.13 -25.44
N GLU A 41 6.89 -27.99 -24.57
CA GLU A 41 6.28 -28.40 -23.30
C GLU A 41 6.17 -27.25 -22.30
N VAL A 42 7.20 -26.41 -22.18
CA VAL A 42 7.19 -25.22 -21.30
C VAL A 42 6.26 -24.16 -21.88
N LEU A 43 6.28 -23.95 -23.21
CA LEU A 43 5.34 -23.04 -23.87
C LEU A 43 3.88 -23.54 -23.76
N SER A 44 3.65 -24.84 -23.87
CA SER A 44 2.34 -25.48 -23.64
C SER A 44 1.90 -25.31 -22.19
N TRP A 45 2.81 -25.54 -21.24
CA TRP A 45 2.57 -25.33 -19.82
C TRP A 45 2.22 -23.86 -19.53
N CYS A 46 3.03 -22.89 -19.98
CA CYS A 46 2.75 -21.46 -19.81
C CYS A 46 1.43 -21.02 -20.45
N LYS A 47 1.04 -21.57 -21.61
CA LYS A 47 -0.27 -21.29 -22.23
C LYS A 47 -1.43 -21.81 -21.38
N ASN A 48 -1.25 -22.96 -20.73
CA ASN A 48 -2.26 -23.59 -19.88
C ASN A 48 -2.25 -23.05 -18.42
N VAL A 49 -1.20 -22.36 -18.00
CA VAL A 49 -1.07 -21.70 -16.68
C VAL A 49 -2.02 -20.50 -16.53
N ILE A 50 -2.63 -19.99 -17.63
CA ILE A 50 -3.73 -19.00 -17.55
C ILE A 50 -4.90 -19.51 -16.67
N TYR A 51 -5.06 -20.84 -16.52
CA TYR A 51 -6.09 -21.45 -15.68
C TYR A 51 -5.66 -21.70 -14.22
N LEU A 52 -4.44 -21.35 -13.84
CA LEU A 52 -3.97 -21.44 -12.46
C LEU A 52 -4.09 -20.07 -11.80
N ASP A 53 -4.66 -20.04 -10.61
CA ASP A 53 -4.62 -18.85 -9.79
C ASP A 53 -3.15 -18.47 -9.54
N PRO A 54 -2.77 -17.19 -9.76
CA PRO A 54 -1.39 -16.78 -9.51
C PRO A 54 -1.04 -16.98 -8.03
N PRO A 55 0.25 -17.18 -7.71
CA PRO A 55 0.70 -17.32 -6.33
C PRO A 55 0.11 -16.21 -5.44
N PRO A 56 -0.21 -16.48 -4.15
CA PRO A 56 -0.83 -15.49 -3.27
C PRO A 56 -0.01 -14.21 -3.09
N CYS A 57 1.31 -14.28 -3.30
CA CYS A 57 2.21 -13.14 -3.29
C CYS A 57 2.14 -12.24 -4.54
N TRP A 58 1.49 -12.70 -5.62
CA TRP A 58 1.28 -11.96 -6.87
C TRP A 58 -0.12 -11.34 -6.97
N VAL A 59 -1.07 -11.85 -6.18
CA VAL A 59 -2.36 -11.19 -6.03
C VAL A 59 -2.11 -9.92 -5.23
N LEU A 60 -2.30 -8.76 -5.86
CA LEU A 60 -2.29 -7.48 -5.14
C LEU A 60 -3.29 -7.62 -4.00
N LYS A 61 -2.78 -7.66 -2.76
CA LYS A 61 -3.60 -7.64 -1.55
C LYS A 61 -4.54 -6.45 -1.75
N THR A 62 -5.81 -6.70 -2.06
CA THR A 62 -6.81 -5.65 -2.09
C THR A 62 -6.68 -4.99 -0.73
N ILE A 63 -6.22 -3.75 -0.75
CA ILE A 63 -5.84 -3.00 0.44
C ILE A 63 -7.13 -2.93 1.27
N SER A 64 -7.24 -3.87 2.20
CA SER A 64 -8.27 -3.86 3.21
C SER A 64 -8.02 -2.57 3.97
N SER A 65 -9.07 -1.76 4.08
CA SER A 65 -9.09 -0.35 4.48
C SER A 65 -8.52 -0.01 5.87
N ASN A 66 -7.73 -0.89 6.48
CA ASN A 66 -7.20 -0.77 7.84
C ASN A 66 -5.69 -1.00 8.00
N ASP A 67 -4.92 -1.29 6.93
CA ASP A 67 -3.46 -1.39 7.07
C ASP A 67 -2.83 -0.01 6.77
N ASP A 68 -2.39 0.67 7.83
CA ASP A 68 -1.42 1.75 7.77
C ASP A 68 -0.17 1.24 7.04
N ILE A 69 -0.02 1.62 5.78
CA ILE A 69 1.20 1.39 5.01
C ILE A 69 1.69 2.77 4.61
N THR A 70 2.69 3.24 5.36
CA THR A 70 3.79 4.07 4.88
C THR A 70 4.41 3.40 3.65
N ALA A 71 3.74 3.54 2.51
CA ALA A 71 4.37 3.44 1.21
C ALA A 71 4.99 4.82 0.99
N GLU A 72 6.31 4.88 0.93
CA GLU A 72 6.99 6.04 0.36
C GLU A 72 6.54 6.11 -1.10
N VAL A 73 5.54 6.94 -1.35
CA VAL A 73 5.16 7.35 -2.69
C VAL A 73 6.30 8.24 -3.14
N GLU A 74 7.01 7.77 -4.16
CA GLU A 74 7.99 8.57 -4.89
C GLU A 74 7.30 9.89 -5.25
N ASP A 75 7.76 10.98 -4.64
CA ASP A 75 7.20 12.32 -4.79
C ASP A 75 7.61 12.84 -6.17
N THR A 76 6.93 12.34 -7.20
CA THR A 76 7.00 12.95 -8.52
C THR A 76 6.32 14.29 -8.41
N ASP A 77 7.07 15.36 -8.70
CA ASP A 77 6.61 16.74 -8.69
C ASP A 77 5.41 16.88 -9.64
N ASP A 78 4.20 16.65 -9.11
CA ASP A 78 2.94 16.63 -9.85
C ASP A 78 2.53 18.09 -10.08
N GLU A 79 3.18 18.72 -11.05
CA GLU A 79 2.90 20.10 -11.51
C GLU A 79 1.41 20.33 -11.84
N ASN A 80 0.62 19.27 -12.01
CA ASN A 80 -0.79 19.33 -12.40
C ASN A 80 -1.77 19.10 -11.25
N ASN A 81 -1.33 19.06 -9.98
CA ASN A 81 -2.19 18.88 -8.79
C ASN A 81 -3.12 17.64 -8.85
N GLY A 82 -2.83 16.66 -9.72
CA GLY A 82 -3.67 15.47 -9.92
C GLY A 82 -3.72 14.58 -8.67
N TRP A 83 -2.72 14.71 -7.79
CA TRP A 83 -2.66 14.05 -6.49
C TRP A 83 -3.92 14.30 -5.64
N TYR A 84 -4.51 15.50 -5.68
CA TYR A 84 -5.68 15.83 -4.86
C TYR A 84 -6.91 15.02 -5.28
N ASP A 85 -7.07 14.77 -6.58
CA ASP A 85 -8.17 13.96 -7.13
C ASP A 85 -8.01 12.46 -6.85
N LYS A 86 -6.77 11.99 -6.73
CA LYS A 86 -6.45 10.59 -6.34
C LYS A 86 -6.85 10.29 -4.89
N ILE A 87 -7.04 11.31 -4.04
CA ILE A 87 -7.43 11.13 -2.63
C ILE A 87 -8.93 10.95 -2.49
N THR A 88 -9.36 9.99 -1.68
CA THR A 88 -10.79 9.79 -1.40
C THR A 88 -11.41 11.01 -0.71
N LYS A 89 -12.69 11.31 -1.03
CA LYS A 89 -13.44 12.43 -0.42
C LYS A 89 -13.35 12.44 1.11
N ARG A 90 -13.44 11.27 1.74
CA ARG A 90 -13.32 11.12 3.20
C ARG A 90 -11.94 11.52 3.73
N ARG A 91 -10.87 11.14 3.05
CA ARG A 91 -9.50 11.49 3.45
C ARG A 91 -9.24 12.99 3.27
N ARG A 92 -9.76 13.61 2.20
CA ARG A 92 -9.74 15.07 2.02
C ARG A 92 -10.44 15.81 3.16
N GLN A 93 -11.66 15.39 3.53
CA GLN A 93 -12.39 15.98 4.65
C GLN A 93 -11.64 15.87 5.98
N ARG A 94 -10.96 14.75 6.23
CA ARG A 94 -10.14 14.57 7.44
C ARG A 94 -8.96 15.53 7.46
N ILE A 95 -8.23 15.65 6.35
CA ILE A 95 -7.07 16.55 6.23
C ILE A 95 -7.49 18.01 6.47
N VAL A 96 -8.54 18.46 5.78
CA VAL A 96 -9.04 19.84 5.93
C VAL A 96 -9.53 20.11 7.36
N CYS A 97 -10.20 19.16 7.98
CA CYS A 97 -10.63 19.30 9.38
C CYS A 97 -9.44 19.42 10.34
N ILE A 98 -8.38 18.65 10.14
CA ILE A 98 -7.14 18.74 10.95
C ILE A 98 -6.50 20.11 10.78
N GLU A 99 -6.34 20.60 9.55
CA GLU A 99 -5.66 21.87 9.31
C GLU A 99 -6.46 23.08 9.78
N LEU A 100 -7.80 23.05 9.64
CA LEU A 100 -8.65 24.08 10.24
C LEU A 100 -8.53 24.07 11.76
N ALA A 101 -8.54 22.89 12.38
CA ALA A 101 -8.42 22.79 13.84
C ALA A 101 -7.06 23.32 14.32
N LYS A 102 -5.98 23.01 13.60
CA LYS A 102 -4.64 23.53 13.87
C LYS A 102 -4.62 25.06 13.82
N GLN A 103 -5.11 25.66 12.74
CA GLN A 103 -5.17 27.12 12.58
C GLN A 103 -6.01 27.79 13.68
N LEU A 104 -7.13 27.18 14.06
CA LEU A 104 -7.98 27.70 15.13
C LEU A 104 -7.31 27.58 16.50
N TRP A 105 -6.53 26.53 16.77
CA TRP A 105 -5.76 26.42 18.02
C TRP A 105 -4.57 27.37 18.08
N GLU A 106 -3.96 27.68 16.95
CA GLU A 106 -2.92 28.73 16.87
C GLU A 106 -3.50 30.11 17.22
N GLN A 107 -4.74 30.39 16.79
CA GLN A 107 -5.44 31.66 17.08
C GLN A 107 -6.03 31.70 18.49
N TYR A 108 -6.56 30.58 18.99
CA TYR A 108 -7.23 30.47 20.29
C TYR A 108 -6.63 29.31 21.11
N PRO A 109 -5.44 29.45 21.68
CA PRO A 109 -4.72 28.33 22.32
C PRO A 109 -5.48 27.70 23.51
N GLY A 110 -6.34 28.46 24.18
CA GLY A 110 -7.10 28.01 25.35
C GLY A 110 -8.43 27.31 25.04
N ILE A 111 -8.82 27.18 23.77
CA ILE A 111 -10.10 26.58 23.42
C ILE A 111 -10.09 25.07 23.65
N SER A 112 -11.12 24.56 24.31
CA SER A 112 -11.29 23.12 24.54
C SER A 112 -11.71 22.37 23.27
N TYR A 113 -11.58 21.04 23.27
CA TYR A 113 -12.08 20.21 22.15
C TYR A 113 -13.58 20.43 21.87
N GLU A 114 -14.39 20.62 22.92
CA GLU A 114 -15.84 20.77 22.79
C GLU A 114 -16.21 22.11 22.15
N GLU A 115 -15.56 23.18 22.60
CA GLU A 115 -15.72 24.51 22.03
C GLU A 115 -15.18 24.58 20.60
N MET A 116 -14.05 23.90 20.32
CA MET A 116 -13.51 23.79 18.96
C MET A 116 -14.47 23.06 18.02
N HIS A 117 -15.06 21.95 18.48
CA HIS A 117 -16.01 21.18 17.68
C HIS A 117 -17.27 21.98 17.36
N ARG A 118 -17.69 22.90 18.25
CA ARG A 118 -18.83 23.81 18.06
C ARG A 118 -18.43 25.18 17.54
N HIS A 119 -17.18 25.36 17.10
CA HIS A 119 -16.71 26.65 16.63
C HIS A 119 -17.49 27.07 15.38
N PRO A 120 -17.91 28.35 15.22
CA PRO A 120 -18.73 28.79 14.09
C PRO A 120 -18.16 28.41 12.73
N THR A 121 -16.83 28.49 12.56
CA THR A 121 -16.14 28.08 11.33
C THR A 121 -16.28 26.59 11.05
N MET A 122 -16.21 25.73 12.08
CA MET A 122 -16.36 24.28 11.93
C MET A 122 -17.80 23.90 11.59
N GLU A 123 -18.78 24.61 12.17
CA GLU A 123 -20.20 24.41 11.87
C GLU A 123 -20.57 24.89 10.46
N GLN A 124 -20.12 26.07 10.05
CA GLN A 124 -20.36 26.62 8.72
C GLN A 124 -19.81 25.71 7.61
N LEU A 125 -18.67 25.07 7.85
CA LEU A 125 -18.07 24.12 6.91
C LEU A 125 -18.60 22.68 7.07
N GLY A 126 -19.53 22.46 8.01
CA GLY A 126 -20.21 21.17 8.21
C GLY A 126 -19.37 20.10 8.91
N TYR A 127 -18.23 20.45 9.52
CA TYR A 127 -17.37 19.48 10.20
C TYR A 127 -17.93 19.03 11.55
N SER A 128 -18.68 19.91 12.23
CA SER A 128 -19.36 19.61 13.48
C SER A 128 -20.46 18.55 13.33
N SER A 129 -21.12 18.50 12.17
CA SER A 129 -22.12 17.48 11.83
C SER A 129 -21.51 16.25 11.16
N THR A 130 -20.47 16.41 10.34
CA THR A 130 -19.80 15.30 9.62
C THR A 130 -19.05 14.38 10.57
N PHE A 131 -18.37 14.93 11.58
CA PHE A 131 -17.63 14.16 12.57
C PHE A 131 -18.32 14.24 13.92
N SER A 132 -18.66 13.08 14.50
CA SER A 132 -19.08 13.03 15.90
C SER A 132 -17.97 13.56 16.79
N PHE A 133 -18.33 14.14 17.95
CA PHE A 133 -17.35 14.72 18.88
C PHE A 133 -16.19 13.76 19.21
N LYS A 134 -16.50 12.47 19.47
CA LYS A 134 -15.49 11.43 19.72
C LYS A 134 -14.54 11.25 18.53
N SER A 135 -15.07 11.23 17.31
CA SER A 135 -14.28 11.07 16.09
C SER A 135 -13.42 12.28 15.82
N PHE A 136 -13.98 13.48 16.01
CA PHE A 136 -13.28 14.76 15.92
C PHE A 136 -12.11 14.81 16.91
N LYS A 137 -12.38 14.58 18.21
CA LYS A 137 -11.35 14.59 19.26
C LYS A 137 -10.19 13.65 18.94
N ASN A 138 -10.48 12.44 18.46
CA ASN A 138 -9.43 11.49 18.05
C ASN A 138 -8.65 11.96 16.82
N LEU A 139 -9.33 12.62 15.87
CA LEU A 139 -8.74 13.08 14.62
C LEU A 139 -7.74 14.22 14.84
N VAL A 140 -8.08 15.18 15.70
CA VAL A 140 -7.31 16.41 15.87
C VAL A 140 -6.40 16.40 17.09
N ARG A 141 -6.35 15.28 17.82
CA ARG A 141 -5.55 15.12 19.05
C ARG A 141 -4.08 15.48 18.87
N SER A 142 -3.51 15.16 17.70
CA SER A 142 -2.11 15.41 17.38
C SER A 142 -1.78 16.89 17.15
N VAL A 143 -2.78 17.72 16.83
CA VAL A 143 -2.62 19.16 16.54
C VAL A 143 -3.23 20.06 17.61
N ALA A 144 -3.87 19.46 18.63
CA ALA A 144 -4.47 20.21 19.72
C ALA A 144 -3.40 20.96 20.52
N SER A 145 -3.77 22.13 21.06
CA SER A 145 -2.89 22.88 21.95
C SER A 145 -2.55 22.05 23.21
N GLU A 146 -1.36 22.25 23.79
CA GLU A 146 -0.96 21.62 25.05
C GLU A 146 -2.04 21.68 26.15
N PRO A 147 -2.68 22.84 26.43
CA PRO A 147 -3.72 22.91 27.45
C PRO A 147 -4.96 22.07 27.10
N ALA A 148 -5.30 21.92 25.82
CA ALA A 148 -6.41 21.07 25.40
C ALA A 148 -6.08 19.58 25.53
N GLN A 149 -4.81 19.18 25.38
CA GLN A 149 -4.37 17.78 25.50
C GLN A 149 -4.35 17.27 26.94
N LEU A 150 -4.23 18.16 27.93
CA LEU A 150 -4.21 17.77 29.34
C LEU A 150 -5.51 17.05 29.71
N PRO A 151 -5.44 15.88 30.38
CA PRO A 151 -6.63 15.25 30.91
C PRO A 151 -7.30 16.24 31.88
N GLY A 152 -8.59 16.51 31.67
CA GLY A 152 -9.36 17.35 32.57
C GLY A 152 -9.20 16.88 34.01
N ALA A 153 -9.17 17.82 34.96
CA ALA A 153 -9.07 17.51 36.38
C ALA A 153 -10.11 16.44 36.75
N PRO A 154 -9.73 15.37 37.47
CA PRO A 154 -10.67 14.33 37.85
C PRO A 154 -11.85 14.97 38.59
N ALA A 155 -13.08 14.64 38.18
CA ALA A 155 -14.28 15.10 38.85
C ALA A 155 -14.18 14.68 40.31
N LYS A 156 -14.21 15.65 41.24
CA LYS A 156 -14.23 15.38 42.67
C LYS A 156 -15.42 14.45 42.94
N THR A 157 -15.14 13.21 43.33
CA THR A 157 -16.13 12.31 43.90
C THR A 157 -16.75 13.03 45.10
N LYS A 158 -18.03 13.35 45.01
CA LYS A 158 -18.80 13.80 46.17
C LYS A 158 -18.92 12.60 47.10
N GLU A 159 -18.29 12.69 48.27
CA GLU A 159 -18.60 11.85 49.44
C GLU A 159 -20.00 12.17 49.96
#